data_AF-A0A3B0B720-F1
#
_entry.id   AF-A0A3B0B720-F1
#
_cell.length_a   1.000
_cell.length_b   1.000
_cell.length_c   1.000
_cell.angle_alpha   90.00
_cell.angle_beta   90.00
_cell.angle_gamma   90.00
#
_symmetry.space_group_name_H-M   'P 1'
#
loop_
_entity.id
_entity.type
_entity.pdbx_description
1 polymer ?
#
loop_
_entity_poly.entity_id
_entity_poly.type
_entity_poly.pdbx_seq_one_letter_code
_entity_poly.pdbx_strand_id
1 'polypeptide(L)'
;MSDDRRRAEALENIDALTLAVSVRSLPRMVGSLLSTQLTIQQLKVLSSIVVSDRSSTSDLASMFEVSLATMSKLVERLVDQGLVERLTDIADQRVRRLLPTSLGRDVIGKIMAARPEMGADILDGLSVDELEALAVGLRAINRELQAAGATDR
;
A
#
# COMPACT_ATOMS: atom_id res chain seq x y z
N MET A 1 24.67 1.43 29.09
CA MET A 1 24.23 0.25 29.87
C MET A 1 22.76 0.31 30.29
N SER A 2 22.32 1.29 31.11
CA SER A 2 20.89 1.38 31.50
C SER A 2 19.97 1.79 30.35
N ASP A 3 20.45 2.69 29.48
CA ASP A 3 19.66 3.22 28.36
C ASP A 3 19.54 2.23 27.20
N ASP A 4 20.63 1.50 26.90
CA ASP A 4 20.64 0.44 25.88
C ASP A 4 19.65 -0.68 26.21
N ARG A 5 19.57 -1.07 27.49
CA ARG A 5 18.60 -2.08 27.97
C ARG A 5 17.17 -1.57 27.84
N ARG A 6 16.90 -0.33 28.26
CA ARG A 6 15.58 0.29 28.14
C ARG A 6 15.15 0.40 26.67
N ARG A 7 16.08 0.71 25.78
CA ARG A 7 15.84 0.75 24.32
C ARG A 7 15.52 -0.64 23.76
N ALA A 8 16.27 -1.66 24.15
CA ALA A 8 16.02 -3.04 23.71
C ALA A 8 14.64 -3.53 24.16
N GLU A 9 14.28 -3.32 25.43
CA GLU A 9 12.96 -3.67 25.98
C GLU A 9 11.82 -2.93 25.25
N ALA A 10 12.02 -1.64 24.91
CA ALA A 10 11.03 -0.88 24.15
C ALA A 10 10.82 -1.44 22.73
N LEU A 11 11.89 -1.85 22.05
CA LEU A 11 11.81 -2.45 20.71
C LEU A 11 11.06 -3.78 20.74
N GLU A 12 11.39 -4.67 21.69
CA GLU A 12 10.71 -5.96 21.84
C GLU A 12 9.21 -5.80 22.10
N ASN A 13 8.84 -4.84 22.96
CA ASN A 13 7.44 -4.52 23.20
C ASN A 13 6.73 -3.99 21.95
N ILE A 14 7.38 -3.11 21.19
CA ILE A 14 6.84 -2.58 19.93
C ILE A 14 6.63 -3.71 18.91
N ASP A 15 7.60 -4.63 18.77
CA ASP A 15 7.49 -5.76 17.84
C ASP A 15 6.33 -6.69 18.21
N ALA A 16 6.21 -7.03 19.49
CA ALA A 16 5.11 -7.86 19.99
C ALA A 16 3.74 -7.20 19.79
N LEU A 17 3.63 -5.91 20.09
CA LEU A 17 2.40 -5.14 19.90
C LEU A 17 2.03 -5.01 18.42
N THR A 18 3.02 -4.75 17.55
CA THR A 18 2.82 -4.64 16.10
C THR A 18 2.29 -5.94 15.52
N LEU A 19 2.87 -7.08 15.92
CA LEU A 19 2.38 -8.39 15.51
C LEU A 19 0.94 -8.64 16.00
N ALA A 20 0.67 -8.37 17.28
CA ALA A 20 -0.65 -8.57 17.86
C ALA A 20 -1.74 -7.72 17.19
N VAL A 21 -1.45 -6.44 16.94
CA VAL A 21 -2.35 -5.52 16.22
C VAL A 21 -2.59 -6.03 14.79
N SER A 22 -1.53 -6.42 14.08
CA SER A 22 -1.63 -6.94 12.72
C SER A 22 -2.55 -8.16 12.64
N VAL A 23 -2.34 -9.15 13.51
CA VAL A 23 -3.14 -10.39 13.55
C VAL A 23 -4.60 -10.10 13.87
N ARG A 24 -4.88 -9.23 14.84
CA ARG A 24 -6.27 -8.89 15.24
C ARG A 24 -7.00 -8.07 14.17
N SER A 25 -6.27 -7.40 13.30
CA SER A 25 -6.83 -6.54 12.25
C SER A 25 -7.08 -7.27 10.94
N LEU A 26 -6.53 -8.49 10.78
CA LEU A 26 -6.69 -9.33 9.58
C LEU A 26 -8.15 -9.50 9.13
N PRO A 27 -9.15 -9.79 9.98
CA PRO A 27 -10.52 -10.02 9.52
C PRO A 27 -11.13 -8.81 8.83
N ARG A 28 -10.89 -7.59 9.36
CA ARG A 28 -11.35 -6.35 8.76
C ARG A 28 -10.58 -6.01 7.48
N MET A 29 -9.27 -6.26 7.45
CA MET A 29 -8.45 -6.11 6.24
C MET A 29 -8.94 -7.02 5.11
N VAL A 30 -9.13 -8.31 5.40
CA VAL A 30 -9.65 -9.30 4.45
C VAL A 30 -11.06 -8.93 4.01
N GLY A 31 -11.94 -8.49 4.93
CA GLY A 31 -13.26 -7.99 4.56
C GLY A 31 -13.21 -6.85 3.55
N SER A 32 -12.32 -5.88 3.74
CA SER A 32 -12.10 -4.80 2.77
C SER A 32 -11.59 -5.32 1.43
N LEU A 33 -10.65 -6.27 1.42
CA LEU A 33 -10.14 -6.90 0.20
C LEU A 33 -11.19 -7.73 -0.54
N LEU A 34 -12.09 -8.39 0.17
CA LEU A 34 -13.17 -9.18 -0.43
C LEU A 34 -14.31 -8.29 -0.97
N SER A 35 -14.36 -7.02 -0.58
CA SER A 35 -15.37 -6.07 -1.08
C SER A 35 -15.10 -5.58 -2.50
N THR A 36 -13.87 -5.74 -3.01
CA THR A 36 -13.54 -5.44 -4.40
C THR A 36 -13.82 -6.63 -5.31
N GLN A 37 -14.22 -6.35 -6.56
CA GLN A 37 -14.40 -7.37 -7.60
C GLN A 37 -13.07 -7.76 -8.27
N LEU A 38 -11.95 -7.18 -7.83
CA LEU A 38 -10.63 -7.48 -8.35
C LEU A 38 -10.13 -8.83 -7.81
N THR A 39 -9.55 -9.63 -8.70
CA THR A 39 -8.71 -10.75 -8.28
C THR A 39 -7.46 -10.24 -7.54
N ILE A 40 -6.87 -11.08 -6.69
CA ILE A 40 -5.62 -10.75 -5.97
C ILE A 40 -4.52 -10.31 -6.96
N GLN A 41 -4.41 -10.99 -8.10
CA GLN A 41 -3.41 -10.66 -9.12
C GLN A 41 -3.63 -9.25 -9.70
N GLN A 42 -4.88 -8.90 -10.03
CA GLN A 42 -5.22 -7.58 -10.55
C GLN A 42 -5.01 -6.48 -9.52
N LEU A 43 -5.36 -6.75 -8.25
CA LEU A 43 -5.12 -5.83 -7.16
C LEU A 43 -3.63 -5.52 -7.02
N LYS A 44 -2.77 -6.55 -6.99
CA LYS A 44 -1.32 -6.35 -6.92
C LYS A 44 -0.80 -5.50 -8.08
N VAL A 45 -1.23 -5.80 -9.32
CA VAL A 45 -0.82 -5.04 -10.50
C VAL A 45 -1.27 -3.58 -10.41
N LEU A 46 -2.52 -3.32 -10.00
CA LEU A 46 -3.04 -1.95 -9.82
C LEU A 46 -2.27 -1.20 -8.72
N SER A 47 -1.98 -1.85 -7.59
CA SER A 47 -1.16 -1.26 -6.52
C SER A 47 0.23 -0.88 -7.02
N SER A 48 0.89 -1.74 -7.81
CA SER A 48 2.19 -1.42 -8.41
C SER A 48 2.12 -0.21 -9.35
N ILE A 49 1.05 -0.10 -10.14
CA ILE A 49 0.85 1.06 -11.04
C ILE A 49 0.60 2.36 -10.24
N VAL A 50 -0.08 2.28 -9.09
CA VAL A 50 -0.29 3.42 -8.19
C VAL A 50 0.98 3.88 -7.50
N VAL A 51 1.86 2.96 -7.11
CA VAL A 51 3.14 3.28 -6.44
C VAL A 51 4.18 3.79 -7.42
N SER A 52 4.33 3.13 -8.57
CA SER A 52 5.44 3.33 -9.51
C SER A 52 5.02 4.15 -10.74
N ASP A 53 4.28 5.23 -10.52
CA ASP A 53 3.61 6.07 -11.51
C ASP A 53 4.42 6.12 -12.84
N ARG A 54 3.88 5.49 -13.91
CA ARG A 54 4.49 5.26 -15.26
C ARG A 54 5.21 3.92 -15.54
N SER A 55 4.74 2.81 -15.00
CA SER A 55 5.21 1.48 -15.42
C SER A 55 4.74 1.11 -16.84
N SER A 56 5.54 0.38 -17.61
CA SER A 56 5.08 -0.27 -18.84
C SER A 56 4.59 -1.71 -18.58
N THR A 57 3.85 -2.29 -19.51
CA THR A 57 3.41 -3.70 -19.40
C THR A 57 4.60 -4.67 -19.30
N SER A 58 5.72 -4.38 -19.97
CA SER A 58 6.93 -5.19 -19.89
C SER A 58 7.60 -5.07 -18.51
N ASP A 59 7.61 -3.88 -17.92
CA ASP A 59 8.19 -3.68 -16.59
C ASP A 59 7.40 -4.48 -15.55
N LEU A 60 6.07 -4.42 -15.63
CA LEU A 60 5.19 -5.21 -14.76
C LEU A 60 5.36 -6.71 -15.00
N ALA A 61 5.50 -7.17 -16.26
CA ALA A 61 5.69 -8.58 -16.55
C ALA A 61 6.97 -9.12 -15.90
N SER A 62 8.07 -8.36 -16.00
CA SER A 62 9.34 -8.67 -15.34
C SER A 62 9.22 -8.64 -13.81
N MET A 63 8.61 -7.60 -13.25
CA MET A 63 8.42 -7.44 -11.80
C MET A 63 7.60 -8.57 -11.18
N PHE A 64 6.60 -9.08 -11.90
CA PHE A 64 5.71 -10.13 -11.43
C PHE A 64 6.15 -11.53 -11.87
N GLU A 65 7.28 -11.66 -12.57
CA GLU A 65 7.81 -12.91 -13.10
C GLU A 65 6.77 -13.71 -13.92
N VAL A 66 6.00 -13.01 -14.76
CA VAL A 66 4.99 -13.61 -15.65
C VAL A 66 5.26 -13.27 -17.11
N SER A 67 4.68 -14.05 -18.03
CA SER A 67 4.78 -13.76 -19.45
C SER A 67 4.16 -12.39 -19.79
N LEU A 68 4.70 -11.73 -20.82
CA LEU A 68 4.14 -10.48 -21.35
C LEU A 68 2.67 -10.63 -21.78
N ALA A 69 2.30 -11.80 -22.32
CA ALA A 69 0.91 -12.09 -22.70
C ALA A 69 -0.02 -12.16 -21.47
N THR A 70 0.43 -12.77 -20.38
CA THR A 70 -0.30 -12.83 -19.11
C THR A 70 -0.49 -11.42 -18.54
N MET A 71 0.58 -10.62 -18.47
CA MET A 71 0.51 -9.26 -17.95
C MET A 71 -0.37 -8.36 -18.83
N SER A 72 -0.28 -8.50 -20.16
CA SER A 72 -1.12 -7.74 -21.08
C SER A 72 -2.61 -7.97 -20.83
N LYS A 73 -3.03 -9.23 -20.59
CA LYS A 73 -4.42 -9.56 -20.24
C LYS A 73 -4.86 -8.98 -18.88
N LEU A 74 -3.96 -8.97 -17.89
CA LEU A 74 -4.24 -8.36 -16.59
C LEU A 74 -4.45 -6.84 -16.72
N VAL A 75 -3.54 -6.17 -17.42
CA VAL A 75 -3.60 -4.73 -17.68
C VAL A 75 -4.84 -4.39 -18.50
N GLU A 76 -5.15 -5.15 -19.55
CA GLU A 76 -6.34 -4.94 -20.37
C GLU A 76 -7.62 -4.98 -19.53
N ARG A 77 -7.77 -5.96 -18.64
CA ARG A 77 -8.93 -5.99 -17.72
C ARG A 77 -9.00 -4.79 -16.77
N LEU A 78 -7.86 -4.24 -16.35
CA LEU A 78 -7.83 -3.04 -15.51
C LEU A 78 -8.21 -1.77 -16.31
N VAL A 79 -7.83 -1.73 -17.59
CA VAL A 79 -8.25 -0.67 -18.52
C VAL A 79 -9.74 -0.76 -18.81
N ASP A 80 -10.27 -1.96 -19.08
CA ASP A 80 -11.69 -2.19 -19.33
C ASP A 80 -12.57 -1.80 -18.12
N GLN A 81 -12.02 -1.93 -16.91
CA GLN A 81 -12.67 -1.49 -15.67
C GLN A 81 -12.49 0.02 -15.38
N GLY A 82 -11.79 0.75 -16.25
CA GLY A 82 -11.52 2.18 -16.07
C GLY A 82 -10.57 2.51 -14.92
N LEU A 83 -9.79 1.55 -14.43
CA LEU A 83 -8.87 1.71 -13.30
C LEU A 83 -7.48 2.17 -13.75
N VAL A 84 -7.12 1.87 -14.99
CA VAL A 84 -5.83 2.20 -15.60
C VAL A 84 -6.08 2.79 -16.98
N GLU A 85 -5.24 3.73 -17.38
CA GLU A 85 -5.20 4.26 -18.75
C GLU A 85 -3.83 4.05 -19.38
N ARG A 86 -3.81 3.97 -20.71
CA ARG A 86 -2.58 3.86 -21.51
C ARG A 86 -2.27 5.21 -22.11
N LEU A 87 -1.12 5.78 -21.75
CA LEU A 87 -0.59 6.99 -22.36
C LEU A 87 0.55 6.63 -23.32
N THR A 88 0.51 7.19 -24.51
CA THR A 88 1.65 7.15 -25.44
C THR A 88 2.76 8.02 -24.85
N ASP A 89 3.95 7.45 -24.70
CA ASP A 89 5.12 8.21 -24.26
C ASP A 89 5.52 9.22 -25.36
N ILE A 90 5.65 10.50 -24.98
CA ILE A 90 5.96 11.59 -25.92
C ILE A 90 7.42 11.49 -26.39
N ALA A 91 8.30 10.92 -25.56
CA ALA A 91 9.72 10.74 -25.88
C ALA A 91 9.97 9.48 -26.72
N ASP A 92 9.16 8.43 -26.54
CA ASP A 92 9.20 7.21 -27.35
C ASP A 92 7.79 6.68 -27.63
N GLN A 93 7.24 7.03 -28.80
CA GLN A 93 5.89 6.63 -29.20
C GLN A 93 5.68 5.11 -29.29
N ARG A 94 6.76 4.30 -29.18
CA ARG A 94 6.69 2.84 -29.12
C ARG A 94 6.35 2.32 -27.72
N VAL A 95 6.53 3.12 -26.66
CA VAL A 95 6.26 2.72 -25.27
C VAL A 95 4.90 3.26 -24.85
N ARG A 96 4.00 2.36 -24.44
CA ARG A 96 2.75 2.73 -23.77
C ARG A 96 2.96 2.66 -22.26
N ARG A 97 2.89 3.82 -21.61
CA ARG A 97 2.94 3.95 -20.16
C ARG A 97 1.57 3.68 -19.57
N LEU A 98 1.54 3.02 -18.43
CA LEU A 98 0.33 2.78 -17.66
C LEU A 98 0.25 3.82 -16.55
N LEU A 99 -0.88 4.50 -16.46
CA LEU A 99 -1.19 5.40 -15.36
C LEU A 99 -2.48 4.94 -14.68
N PRO A 100 -2.57 5.03 -13.36
CA PRO A 100 -3.82 4.78 -12.68
C PRO A 100 -4.75 5.97 -12.95
N THR A 101 -6.04 5.68 -13.18
CA THR A 101 -7.06 6.72 -13.23
C THR A 101 -7.37 7.22 -11.82
N SER A 102 -8.18 8.27 -11.71
CA SER A 102 -8.71 8.69 -10.40
C SER A 102 -9.49 7.55 -9.72
N LEU A 103 -10.27 6.78 -10.47
CA LEU A 103 -10.99 5.62 -9.96
C LEU A 103 -10.02 4.53 -9.47
N GLY A 104 -8.95 4.24 -10.22
CA GLY A 104 -7.92 3.29 -9.80
C GLY A 104 -7.23 3.70 -8.49
N ARG A 105 -6.90 4.99 -8.37
CA ARG A 105 -6.36 5.57 -7.13
C ARG A 105 -7.35 5.48 -5.97
N ASP A 106 -8.63 5.73 -6.20
CA ASP A 106 -9.67 5.63 -5.18
C ASP A 106 -9.89 4.18 -4.71
N VAL A 107 -9.83 3.20 -5.60
CA VAL A 107 -9.94 1.78 -5.25
C VAL A 107 -8.79 1.35 -4.35
N ILE A 108 -7.55 1.67 -4.75
CA ILE A 108 -6.38 1.40 -3.90
C ILE A 108 -6.45 2.21 -2.60
N GLY A 109 -6.88 3.46 -2.69
CA GLY A 109 -7.09 4.35 -1.55
C GLY A 109 -8.05 3.74 -0.54
N LYS A 110 -9.20 3.20 -0.96
CA LYS A 110 -10.15 2.53 -0.05
C LYS A 110 -9.56 1.28 0.60
N ILE A 111 -8.77 0.51 -0.15
CA ILE A 111 -8.14 -0.73 0.35
C ILE A 111 -6.99 -0.40 1.33
N MET A 112 -6.23 0.66 1.07
CA MET A 112 -5.08 1.08 1.89
C MET A 112 -5.50 1.99 3.06
N ALA A 113 -6.55 2.80 2.88
CA ALA A 113 -7.13 3.66 3.92
C ALA A 113 -8.07 2.89 4.84
N ALA A 114 -8.49 1.68 4.46
CA ALA A 114 -8.86 0.67 5.42
C ALA A 114 -7.59 0.36 6.25
N ARG A 115 -7.39 1.18 7.29
CA ARG A 115 -6.55 0.89 8.44
C ARG A 115 -7.47 0.22 9.45
N PRO A 116 -7.72 -1.09 9.33
CA PRO A 116 -8.65 -1.78 10.22
C PRO A 116 -8.31 -1.60 11.71
N GLU A 117 -7.05 -1.32 12.02
CA GLU A 117 -6.53 -0.96 13.34
C GLU A 117 -6.68 0.51 13.73
N MET A 118 -6.98 1.42 12.78
CA MET A 118 -7.21 2.85 13.02
C MET A 118 -8.61 3.32 12.60
N GLY A 119 -9.57 2.39 12.52
CA GLY A 119 -10.98 2.72 12.30
C GLY A 119 -11.51 3.59 13.43
N ALA A 120 -12.50 4.45 13.12
CA ALA A 120 -13.10 5.34 14.13
C ALA A 120 -13.64 4.56 15.34
N ASP A 121 -14.24 3.39 15.11
CA ASP A 121 -14.71 2.47 16.14
C ASP A 121 -13.61 1.97 17.10
N ILE A 122 -12.37 1.89 16.62
CA ILE A 122 -11.21 1.53 17.44
C ILE A 122 -10.68 2.77 18.17
N LEU A 123 -10.50 3.89 17.45
CA LEU A 123 -9.97 5.12 18.03
C LEU A 123 -10.88 5.72 19.11
N ASP A 124 -12.20 5.57 18.98
CA ASP A 124 -13.19 5.97 19.98
C ASP A 124 -13.04 5.20 21.31
N GLY A 125 -12.38 4.04 21.28
CA GLY A 125 -12.08 3.24 22.46
C GLY A 125 -10.83 3.68 23.22
N LEU A 126 -10.04 4.62 22.69
CA LEU A 126 -8.81 5.11 23.31
C LEU A 126 -9.10 6.36 24.15
N SER A 127 -8.42 6.47 25.28
CA SER A 127 -8.35 7.72 26.03
C SER A 127 -7.58 8.81 25.27
N VAL A 128 -7.75 10.07 25.68
CA VAL A 128 -7.03 11.21 25.09
C VAL A 128 -5.52 11.02 25.20
N ASP A 129 -5.02 10.59 26.36
CA ASP A 129 -3.58 10.38 26.58
C ASP A 129 -3.02 9.29 25.64
N GLU A 130 -3.78 8.21 25.40
CA GLU A 130 -3.41 7.15 24.47
C GLU A 130 -3.40 7.64 23.01
N LEU A 131 -4.39 8.44 22.62
CA LEU A 131 -4.44 9.07 21.29
C LEU A 131 -3.24 10.00 21.06
N GLU A 132 -2.87 10.81 22.05
CA GLU A 132 -1.72 11.70 21.97
C GLU A 132 -0.42 10.92 21.87
N ALA A 133 -0.23 9.88 22.69
CA ALA A 133 0.94 9.01 22.65
C ALA A 133 1.06 8.28 21.29
N LEU A 134 -0.05 7.77 20.77
CA LEU A 134 -0.10 7.12 19.46
C LEU A 134 0.26 8.12 18.34
N ALA A 135 -0.27 9.34 18.40
CA ALA A 135 0.05 10.38 17.43
C ALA A 135 1.55 10.75 17.44
N VAL A 136 2.18 10.78 18.61
CA VAL A 136 3.64 10.98 18.73
C VAL A 136 4.40 9.83 18.04
N GLY A 137 4.04 8.58 18.33
CA GLY A 137 4.66 7.40 17.73
C GLY A 137 4.52 7.36 16.20
N LEU A 138 3.31 7.57 15.67
CA LEU A 138 3.04 7.57 14.23
C LEU A 138 3.75 8.72 13.51
N ARG A 139 3.86 9.91 14.11
CA ARG A 139 4.65 11.02 13.54
C ARG A 139 6.13 10.66 13.45
N ALA A 140 6.67 9.98 14.46
CA ALA A 140 8.06 9.53 14.43
C ALA A 140 8.29 8.51 13.31
N ILE A 141 7.43 7.49 13.19
CA ILE A 141 7.50 6.50 12.10
C ILE A 141 7.40 7.18 10.73
N ASN A 142 6.43 8.08 10.53
CA ASN A 142 6.26 8.77 9.27
C ASN A 142 7.49 9.59 8.87
N ARG A 143 8.12 10.30 9.82
CA ARG A 143 9.35 11.04 9.57
C ARG A 143 10.47 10.13 9.08
N GLU A 144 10.70 8.98 9.73
CA GLU A 144 11.75 8.04 9.31
C GLU A 144 11.45 7.40 7.95
N LEU A 145 10.19 7.09 7.65
CA LEU A 145 9.78 6.57 6.33
C LEU A 145 10.06 7.60 5.21
N GLN A 146 9.80 8.88 5.45
CA GLN A 146 10.12 9.94 4.48
C GLN A 146 11.63 10.08 4.27
N ALA A 147 12.43 9.96 5.33
CA ALA A 147 13.90 9.99 5.24
C ALA A 147 14.45 8.80 4.44
N ALA A 148 13.91 7.60 4.66
CA ALA A 148 14.30 6.40 3.93
C ALA A 148 13.92 6.48 2.43
N GLY A 149 12.69 6.93 2.12
CA GLY A 149 12.22 7.05 0.73
C GLY A 149 12.84 8.20 -0.08
N ALA A 150 13.50 9.16 0.56
CA ALA A 150 14.25 10.24 -0.10
C ALA A 150 15.69 9.83 -0.49
N THR A 151 16.21 8.76 0.11
CA THR A 151 17.57 8.25 -0.17
C THR A 151 17.58 7.29 -1.37
N ASP A 152 16.42 6.76 -1.75
CA ASP A 152 16.22 5.79 -2.82
C ASP A 152 15.77 6.43 -4.16
N ARG A 153 15.96 7.75 -4.32
CA ARG A 153 15.67 8.52 -5.54
C ARG A 153 16.89 9.23 -6.10
#